data_AF-A0A7J6R6T5-F1
#
_entry.id   AF-A0A7J6R6T5-F1
#
_cell.length_a   1.000
_cell.length_b   1.000
_cell.length_c   1.000
_cell.angle_alpha   90.00
_cell.angle_beta   90.00
_cell.angle_gamma   90.00
#
_symmetry.space_group_name_H-M   'P 1'
#
loop_
_entity.id
_entity.type
_entity.pdbx_description
1 polymer ?
#
loop_
_entity_poly.entity_id
_entity_poly.type
_entity_poly.pdbx_seq_one_letter_code
_entity_poly.pdbx_strand_id
1 'polypeptide(L)'
;MLCSLRRAALDPGLSRVLVRLASKRFLPSAEAAQRNRSAKVTYGAVGAVTAATVISGWASNPAVECEDKHTYSRGGRWVEVGDATSFQPGEVYHLPVEEGHSILLARSNRGQLYATGSKCTYKGCDLKDGLFVNDTVACPKHDAAYDIATGVPVRGPGLEGLCTYRVEERRDGKVYVDIPKKEDMWVQGETVAMAKRDPRNKQVFAIVGGGAAAASACEAMGQNGYTGRIVMVTREAHLPYDRPELSKRLDPARDPTRLYLRESGFYEKYGIEVLTSSTVVSVDTKGKNITIEGPQGMRSQLDYDKCLYAAGADPVVPDVLGSDADNVHYLRTAEDATRIAD
;
A
#
# COMPACT_ATOMS: atom_id res chain seq x y z
N MET A 1 -21.95 -40.99 -12.36
CA MET A 1 -21.59 -42.15 -13.21
C MET A 1 -21.07 -41.63 -14.54
N LEU A 2 -19.86 -42.04 -14.91
CA LEU A 2 -19.12 -41.67 -16.13
C LEU A 2 -19.75 -42.27 -17.40
N CYS A 3 -19.58 -41.60 -18.55
CA CYS A 3 -18.94 -42.12 -19.78
C CYS A 3 -19.18 -41.13 -20.95
N SER A 4 -18.15 -40.43 -21.44
CA SER A 4 -17.22 -40.80 -22.53
C SER A 4 -17.85 -40.81 -23.93
N LEU A 5 -17.40 -39.91 -24.80
CA LEU A 5 -17.46 -40.11 -26.26
C LEU A 5 -16.11 -39.76 -26.90
N ARG A 6 -15.74 -40.63 -27.85
CA ARG A 6 -14.42 -40.90 -28.39
C ARG A 6 -14.06 -39.97 -29.56
N ARG A 7 -12.74 -39.85 -29.79
CA ARG A 7 -12.11 -39.38 -31.03
C ARG A 7 -12.43 -40.31 -32.20
N ALA A 8 -12.56 -39.72 -33.40
CA ALA A 8 -12.33 -40.38 -34.68
C ALA A 8 -11.37 -39.50 -35.52
N ALA A 9 -10.54 -40.12 -36.33
CA ALA A 9 -9.42 -39.52 -37.05
C ALA A 9 -9.43 -39.94 -38.53
N LEU A 10 -8.76 -39.11 -39.36
CA LEU A 10 -8.21 -39.33 -40.72
C LEU A 10 -9.25 -39.26 -41.86
N ASP A 11 -9.01 -38.69 -43.05
CA ASP A 11 -7.76 -38.61 -43.86
C ASP A 11 -7.86 -37.46 -44.94
N PRO A 12 -6.80 -37.14 -45.70
CA PRO A 12 -6.50 -35.85 -46.32
C PRO A 12 -6.68 -35.79 -47.84
N GLY A 13 -6.59 -34.57 -48.39
CA GLY A 13 -6.46 -34.34 -49.83
C GLY A 13 -6.10 -32.89 -50.16
N LEU A 14 -4.82 -32.68 -50.50
CA LEU A 14 -4.22 -31.74 -51.48
C LEU A 14 -4.99 -30.45 -51.81
N SER A 15 -4.41 -29.25 -51.75
CA SER A 15 -3.27 -28.85 -52.61
C SER A 15 -2.58 -27.55 -52.15
N ARG A 16 -1.25 -27.56 -52.31
CA ARG A 16 -0.25 -26.51 -52.03
C ARG A 16 -0.32 -25.33 -53.02
N VAL A 17 0.05 -24.12 -52.57
CA VAL A 17 1.06 -23.25 -53.23
C VAL A 17 1.85 -22.51 -52.13
N LEU A 18 3.16 -22.39 -52.33
CA LEU A 18 4.22 -22.13 -51.35
C LEU A 18 5.22 -21.16 -51.98
N VAL A 19 5.55 -20.02 -51.34
CA VAL A 19 6.84 -19.29 -51.48
C VAL A 19 7.07 -18.47 -50.18
N ARG A 20 7.95 -18.87 -49.23
CA ARG A 20 9.43 -18.68 -49.09
C ARG A 20 9.85 -17.21 -48.85
N LEU A 21 10.35 -16.83 -47.66
CA LEU A 21 11.78 -16.69 -47.26
C LEU A 21 11.80 -15.65 -46.09
N ALA A 22 12.71 -15.57 -45.13
CA ALA A 22 13.97 -16.23 -44.83
C ALA A 22 14.27 -16.07 -43.33
N SER A 23 14.85 -17.11 -42.73
CA SER A 23 15.52 -17.06 -41.44
C SER A 23 16.84 -16.29 -41.55
N LYS A 24 17.05 -15.26 -40.73
CA LYS A 24 18.38 -14.82 -40.33
C LYS A 24 18.45 -14.74 -38.81
N ARG A 25 19.10 -15.74 -38.23
CA ARG A 25 19.71 -15.67 -36.90
C ARG A 25 20.80 -14.59 -36.98
N PHE A 26 20.65 -13.52 -36.21
CA PHE A 26 21.76 -12.65 -35.86
C PHE A 26 22.24 -13.05 -34.46
N LEU A 27 23.40 -13.69 -34.42
CA LEU A 27 24.21 -13.83 -33.21
C LEU A 27 24.87 -12.46 -32.95
N PRO A 28 24.83 -11.89 -31.74
CA PRO A 28 25.68 -10.76 -31.41
C PRO A 28 27.13 -11.24 -31.24
N SER A 29 28.05 -10.48 -31.82
CA SER A 29 29.50 -10.69 -31.75
C SER A 29 30.04 -10.52 -30.32
N ALA A 30 31.07 -11.32 -30.00
CA ALA A 30 31.64 -11.54 -28.69
C ALA A 30 32.61 -10.43 -28.19
N GLU A 31 32.40 -9.16 -28.55
CA GLU A 31 33.34 -8.06 -28.18
C GLU A 31 32.74 -6.93 -27.33
N ALA A 32 31.56 -7.12 -26.75
CA ALA A 32 30.98 -6.19 -25.76
C ALA A 32 30.80 -6.79 -24.35
N ALA A 33 31.30 -8.02 -24.12
CA ALA A 33 31.02 -8.80 -22.91
C ALA A 33 32.06 -8.63 -21.77
N GLN A 34 32.81 -7.53 -21.72
CA GLN A 34 33.85 -7.35 -20.70
C GLN A 34 33.95 -5.92 -20.17
N ARG A 35 32.85 -5.38 -19.65
CA ARG A 35 32.84 -4.31 -18.64
C ARG A 35 31.49 -4.31 -17.92
N ASN A 36 31.53 -4.17 -16.60
CA ASN A 36 30.41 -4.21 -15.64
C ASN A 36 29.82 -5.58 -15.26
N ARG A 37 30.64 -6.38 -14.58
CA ARG A 37 30.13 -7.28 -13.52
C ARG A 37 29.91 -6.45 -12.24
N SER A 38 28.67 -6.08 -11.96
CA SER A 38 28.08 -6.02 -10.61
C SER A 38 26.75 -5.25 -10.60
N ALA A 39 25.64 -5.97 -10.74
CA ALA A 39 24.37 -5.70 -10.05
C ALA A 39 23.37 -6.77 -10.51
N LYS A 40 23.02 -7.71 -9.62
CA LYS A 40 21.86 -8.58 -9.83
C LYS A 40 20.61 -7.70 -9.66
N VAL A 41 19.92 -7.42 -10.75
CA VAL A 41 18.57 -6.82 -10.73
C VAL A 41 17.58 -7.97 -10.82
N THR A 42 16.89 -8.25 -9.72
CA THR A 42 15.74 -9.17 -9.71
C THR A 42 14.48 -8.40 -10.09
N TYR A 43 13.89 -8.76 -11.22
CA TYR A 43 12.53 -8.34 -11.58
C TYR A 43 11.52 -9.09 -10.72
N GLY A 44 10.69 -8.34 -9.99
CA GLY A 44 9.53 -8.83 -9.26
C GLY A 44 8.60 -7.66 -9.00
N ALA A 45 7.29 -7.89 -9.16
CA ALA A 45 6.24 -6.92 -8.88
C ALA A 45 6.24 -6.59 -7.37
N VAL A 46 7.04 -5.59 -6.98
CA VAL A 46 7.24 -5.19 -5.59
C VAL A 46 7.31 -3.67 -5.53
N GLY A 47 6.15 -3.02 -5.53
CA GLY A 47 6.06 -1.56 -5.38
C GLY A 47 5.90 -1.09 -3.92
N ALA A 48 5.35 -1.95 -3.05
CA ALA A 48 5.06 -1.59 -1.65
C ALA A 48 6.08 -2.18 -0.64
N VAL A 49 6.58 -3.40 -0.86
CA VAL A 49 7.44 -4.10 0.12
C VAL A 49 8.87 -3.52 0.16
N THR A 50 9.36 -2.98 -0.95
CA THR A 50 10.74 -2.47 -1.05
C THR A 50 10.94 -1.15 -0.31
N ALA A 51 9.91 -0.29 -0.20
CA ALA A 51 10.01 0.95 0.57
C ALA A 51 10.20 0.68 2.07
N ALA A 52 9.48 -0.31 2.62
CA ALA A 52 9.60 -0.68 4.04
C ALA A 52 10.97 -1.27 4.39
N THR A 53 11.59 -2.03 3.47
CA THR A 53 12.87 -2.71 3.71
C THR A 53 14.07 -1.75 3.66
N VAL A 54 13.98 -0.63 2.95
CA VAL A 54 15.06 0.39 2.92
C VAL A 54 15.07 1.23 4.22
N ILE A 55 13.93 1.36 4.88
CA ILE A 55 13.76 2.14 6.12
C ILE A 55 14.24 1.36 7.35
N SER A 56 14.17 0.02 7.33
CA SER A 56 14.64 -0.81 8.46
C SER A 56 16.15 -0.71 8.72
N GLY A 57 16.96 -0.33 7.71
CA GLY A 57 18.39 -0.06 7.88
C GLY A 57 18.72 1.15 8.77
N TRP A 58 17.73 1.98 9.11
CA TRP A 58 17.89 3.12 10.03
C TRP A 58 17.46 2.78 11.47
N ALA A 59 16.68 1.73 11.66
CA ALA A 59 16.14 1.34 12.95
C ALA A 59 16.95 0.20 13.59
N SER A 60 18.27 0.38 13.74
CA SER A 60 19.01 -0.40 14.74
C SER A 60 18.95 0.34 16.07
N ASN A 61 17.77 0.32 16.70
CA ASN A 61 17.65 0.63 18.12
C ASN A 61 17.21 -0.65 18.84
N PRO A 62 18.11 -1.36 19.53
CA PRO A 62 17.73 -2.47 20.39
C PRO A 62 17.04 -1.88 21.62
N ALA A 63 15.93 -2.49 22.03
CA ALA A 63 15.09 -2.07 23.17
C ALA A 63 14.24 -0.81 22.93
N VAL A 64 13.11 -0.99 22.23
CA VAL A 64 11.87 -0.37 22.69
C VAL A 64 11.12 -1.48 23.41
N GLU A 65 11.22 -1.48 24.74
CA GLU A 65 10.46 -2.38 25.60
C GLU A 65 8.97 -2.28 25.26
N CYS A 66 8.33 -3.44 25.18
CA CYS A 66 6.98 -3.65 24.66
C CYS A 66 5.88 -3.30 25.67
N GLU A 67 6.14 -2.34 26.55
CA GLU A 67 5.17 -1.88 27.54
C GLU A 67 4.48 -0.60 27.00
N ASP A 68 3.17 -0.68 26.79
CA ASP A 68 2.27 0.45 26.48
C ASP A 68 2.21 0.99 25.04
N LYS A 69 2.31 0.15 24.01
CA LYS A 69 1.86 0.50 22.64
C LYS A 69 0.41 0.12 22.34
N HIS A 70 -0.38 -0.24 23.35
CA HIS A 70 -1.82 -0.47 23.17
C HIS A 70 -2.55 0.88 23.11
N THR A 71 -2.64 1.49 21.93
CA THR A 71 -3.44 2.68 21.65
C THR A 71 -4.95 2.40 21.71
N TYR A 72 -5.49 1.89 22.83
CA TYR A 72 -6.79 1.21 22.73
C TYR A 72 -7.79 1.52 23.82
N SER A 73 -9.03 1.72 23.34
CA SER A 73 -10.24 2.17 24.02
C SER A 73 -10.24 1.83 25.50
N ARG A 74 -10.03 2.84 26.34
CA ARG A 74 -10.14 2.71 27.79
C ARG A 74 -11.56 3.09 28.21
N GLY A 75 -12.11 2.35 29.16
CA GLY A 75 -13.41 2.69 29.76
C GLY A 75 -14.60 2.01 29.10
N GLY A 76 -14.39 0.87 28.43
CA GLY A 76 -15.45 0.01 27.95
C GLY A 76 -16.01 -0.91 29.03
N ARG A 77 -16.84 -1.87 28.58
CA ARG A 77 -17.34 -2.98 29.39
C ARG A 77 -16.55 -4.25 29.06
N TRP A 78 -16.21 -5.00 30.10
CA TRP A 78 -15.62 -6.33 29.93
C TRP A 78 -16.70 -7.31 29.44
N VAL A 79 -16.50 -7.84 28.24
CA VAL A 79 -17.38 -8.84 27.63
C VAL A 79 -16.69 -10.19 27.68
N GLU A 80 -17.34 -11.19 28.27
CA GLU A 80 -16.90 -12.59 28.19
C GLU A 80 -17.05 -13.08 26.75
N VAL A 81 -15.97 -13.61 26.17
CA VAL A 81 -15.98 -14.08 24.77
C VAL A 81 -15.83 -15.59 24.63
N GLY A 82 -15.51 -16.31 25.71
CA GLY A 82 -15.48 -17.77 25.76
C GLY A 82 -14.36 -18.32 26.64
N ASP A 83 -14.29 -19.65 26.75
CA ASP A 83 -13.22 -20.36 27.46
C ASP A 83 -11.87 -20.22 26.75
N ALA A 84 -10.81 -19.98 27.50
CA ALA A 84 -9.45 -19.77 26.97
C ALA A 84 -8.95 -20.93 26.09
N THR A 85 -9.36 -22.15 26.43
CA THR A 85 -9.01 -23.38 25.69
C THR A 85 -9.69 -23.49 24.34
N SER A 86 -10.73 -22.68 24.07
CA SER A 86 -11.39 -22.64 22.76
C SER A 86 -10.59 -21.83 21.73
N PHE A 87 -9.59 -21.07 22.17
CA PHE A 87 -8.77 -20.22 21.31
C PHE A 87 -7.37 -20.80 21.18
N GLN A 88 -7.09 -21.48 20.07
CA GLN A 88 -5.83 -22.15 19.78
C GLN A 88 -4.76 -21.16 19.26
N PRO A 89 -3.48 -21.37 19.61
CA PRO A 89 -2.37 -20.62 19.03
C PRO A 89 -2.34 -20.72 17.50
N GLY A 90 -2.10 -19.60 16.82
CA GLY A 90 -2.03 -19.54 15.36
C GLY A 90 -3.39 -19.42 14.68
N GLU A 91 -4.49 -19.27 15.43
CA GLU A 91 -5.84 -19.12 14.89
C GLU A 91 -6.42 -17.72 15.17
N VAL A 92 -7.40 -17.35 14.35
CA VAL A 92 -8.19 -16.13 14.48
C VAL A 92 -9.67 -16.47 14.51
N TYR A 93 -10.40 -15.78 15.38
CA TYR A 93 -11.80 -16.02 15.68
C TYR A 93 -12.59 -14.74 15.48
N HIS A 94 -13.70 -14.84 14.74
CA HIS A 94 -14.60 -13.71 14.53
C HIS A 94 -15.76 -13.78 15.52
N LEU A 95 -15.82 -12.81 16.43
CA LEU A 95 -16.73 -12.86 17.58
C LEU A 95 -17.69 -11.65 17.55
N PRO A 96 -19.02 -11.87 17.47
CA PRO A 96 -19.98 -10.80 17.66
C PRO A 96 -19.98 -10.36 19.13
N VAL A 97 -19.85 -9.05 19.37
CA VAL A 97 -19.79 -8.48 20.75
C VAL A 97 -20.98 -7.57 21.05
N GLU A 98 -21.60 -7.01 20.02
CA GLU A 98 -22.79 -6.17 20.09
C GLU A 98 -23.53 -6.20 18.75
N GLU A 99 -24.78 -5.74 18.71
CA GLU A 99 -25.55 -5.70 17.46
C GLU A 99 -24.85 -4.85 16.39
N GLY A 100 -24.52 -5.51 15.27
CA GLY A 100 -23.79 -4.92 14.14
C GLY A 100 -22.29 -4.79 14.35
N HIS A 101 -21.73 -5.26 15.47
CA HIS A 101 -20.31 -5.12 15.81
C HIS A 101 -19.67 -6.46 16.15
N SER A 102 -18.55 -6.73 15.49
CA SER A 102 -17.72 -7.90 15.73
C SER A 102 -16.26 -7.51 15.87
N ILE A 103 -15.54 -8.35 16.59
CA ILE A 103 -14.09 -8.27 16.75
C ILE A 103 -13.44 -9.49 16.11
N LEU A 104 -12.14 -9.38 15.85
CA LEU A 104 -11.27 -10.53 15.68
C LEU A 104 -10.51 -10.76 16.96
N LEU A 105 -10.62 -11.96 17.53
CA LEU A 105 -9.74 -12.43 18.59
C LEU A 105 -8.71 -13.36 17.96
N ALA A 106 -7.43 -13.16 18.22
CA ALA A 106 -6.37 -14.03 17.74
C ALA A 106 -5.48 -14.45 18.91
N ARG A 107 -5.01 -15.70 18.88
CA ARG A 107 -3.96 -16.16 19.79
C ARG A 107 -2.68 -16.33 18.98
N SER A 108 -1.64 -15.56 19.31
CA SER A 108 -0.35 -15.69 18.64
C SER A 108 0.26 -17.08 18.84
N ASN A 109 1.24 -17.42 18.02
CA ASN A 109 2.02 -18.65 18.21
C ASN A 109 2.77 -18.69 19.55
N ARG A 110 2.94 -17.54 20.21
CA ARG A 110 3.52 -17.41 21.55
C ARG A 110 2.48 -17.57 22.66
N GLY A 111 1.22 -17.83 22.32
CA GLY A 111 0.12 -18.04 23.26
C GLY A 111 -0.57 -16.76 23.74
N GLN A 112 -0.09 -15.58 23.33
CA GLN A 112 -0.65 -14.29 23.73
C GLN A 112 -1.95 -13.99 22.96
N LEU A 113 -2.98 -13.55 23.66
CA LEU A 113 -4.25 -13.12 23.07
C LEU A 113 -4.22 -11.65 22.69
N TYR A 114 -4.82 -11.35 21.53
CA TYR A 114 -5.04 -10.01 21.02
C TYR A 114 -6.44 -9.91 20.43
N ALA A 115 -7.06 -8.74 20.52
CA ALA A 115 -8.36 -8.48 19.91
C ALA A 115 -8.33 -7.22 19.07
N THR A 116 -8.85 -7.28 17.84
CA THR A 116 -8.92 -6.15 16.90
C THR A 116 -10.31 -5.96 16.32
N GLY A 117 -10.54 -4.84 15.64
CA GLY A 117 -11.71 -4.67 14.77
C GLY A 117 -11.72 -5.75 13.69
N SER A 118 -12.92 -6.18 13.29
CA SER A 118 -13.10 -7.28 12.33
C SER A 118 -13.10 -6.87 10.86
N LYS A 119 -13.07 -5.57 10.58
CA LYS A 119 -13.16 -5.01 9.23
C LYS A 119 -11.82 -4.38 8.84
N CYS A 120 -11.40 -4.63 7.60
CA CYS A 120 -10.25 -3.99 6.98
C CYS A 120 -10.50 -2.48 6.83
N THR A 121 -9.58 -1.65 7.31
CA THR A 121 -9.71 -0.18 7.28
C THR A 121 -9.64 0.43 5.87
N TYR A 122 -9.19 -0.31 4.86
CA TYR A 122 -9.12 0.20 3.49
C TYR A 122 -10.49 0.21 2.77
N LYS A 123 -11.23 -0.90 2.80
CA LYS A 123 -12.53 -1.05 2.08
C LYS A 123 -13.61 -1.78 2.88
N GLY A 124 -13.45 -1.88 4.21
CA GLY A 124 -14.43 -2.49 5.10
C GLY A 124 -14.66 -3.99 4.89
N CYS A 125 -13.70 -4.69 4.26
CA CYS A 125 -13.82 -6.13 4.02
C CYS A 125 -13.70 -6.91 5.34
N ASP A 126 -14.48 -7.98 5.47
CA ASP A 126 -14.38 -8.92 6.59
C ASP A 126 -13.00 -9.58 6.63
N LEU A 127 -12.27 -9.34 7.72
CA LEU A 127 -10.93 -9.91 7.93
C LEU A 127 -10.98 -11.37 8.39
N LYS A 128 -12.15 -11.87 8.82
CA LYS A 128 -12.35 -13.28 9.17
C LYS A 128 -12.11 -14.24 8.00
N ASP A 129 -12.32 -13.76 6.77
CA ASP A 129 -12.10 -14.52 5.54
C ASP A 129 -10.65 -14.33 5.03
N GLY A 130 -9.85 -13.58 5.79
CA GLY A 130 -8.46 -13.24 5.49
C GLY A 130 -7.46 -14.32 5.89
N LEU A 131 -6.19 -14.05 5.61
CA LEU A 131 -5.08 -14.92 5.96
C LEU A 131 -4.43 -14.43 7.26
N PHE A 132 -4.33 -15.30 8.26
CA PHE A 132 -3.59 -15.02 9.49
C PHE A 132 -2.25 -15.76 9.49
N VAL A 133 -1.14 -15.02 9.47
CA VAL A 133 0.23 -15.56 9.46
C VAL A 133 1.14 -14.60 10.21
N ASN A 134 2.02 -15.13 11.08
CA ASN A 134 3.04 -14.36 11.81
C ASN A 134 2.46 -13.13 12.55
N ASP A 135 1.41 -13.33 13.34
CA ASP A 135 0.75 -12.27 14.12
C ASP A 135 0.25 -11.10 13.24
N THR A 136 -0.02 -11.39 11.97
CA THR A 136 -0.54 -10.45 10.99
C THR A 136 -1.80 -11.01 10.36
N VAL A 137 -2.85 -10.20 10.25
CA VAL A 137 -4.06 -10.52 9.50
C VAL A 137 -4.09 -9.76 8.18
N ALA A 138 -4.21 -10.49 7.06
CA ALA A 138 -4.26 -9.94 5.71
C ALA A 138 -5.67 -10.01 5.14
N CYS A 139 -6.14 -8.88 4.62
CA CYS A 139 -7.43 -8.75 3.95
C CYS A 139 -7.50 -9.65 2.69
N PRO A 140 -8.55 -10.47 2.53
CA PRO A 140 -8.64 -11.43 1.43
C PRO A 140 -8.82 -10.79 0.05
N LYS A 141 -9.24 -9.52 0.00
CA LYS A 141 -9.55 -8.84 -1.27
C LYS A 141 -8.42 -7.95 -1.78
N HIS A 142 -7.75 -7.24 -0.87
CA HIS A 142 -6.80 -6.19 -1.24
C HIS A 142 -5.41 -6.40 -0.62
N ASP A 143 -5.23 -7.49 0.14
CA ASP A 143 -3.97 -7.88 0.75
C ASP A 143 -3.40 -6.89 1.81
N ALA A 144 -4.15 -5.82 2.11
CA ALA A 144 -3.89 -4.92 3.24
C ALA A 144 -3.75 -5.75 4.51
N ALA A 145 -2.62 -5.59 5.21
CA ALA A 145 -2.27 -6.44 6.33
C ALA A 145 -1.94 -5.63 7.57
N TYR A 146 -2.33 -6.16 8.72
CA TYR A 146 -2.28 -5.47 10.00
C TYR A 146 -1.66 -6.36 11.06
N ASP A 147 -0.77 -5.80 11.86
CA ASP A 147 -0.27 -6.45 13.06
C ASP A 147 -1.39 -6.58 14.09
N ILE A 148 -1.68 -7.78 14.60
CA ILE A 148 -2.83 -8.00 15.50
C ILE A 148 -2.61 -7.40 16.89
N ALA A 149 -1.35 -7.22 17.30
CA ALA A 149 -1.02 -6.73 18.63
C ALA A 149 -1.17 -5.22 18.73
N THR A 150 -0.81 -4.53 17.65
CA THR A 150 -0.72 -3.08 17.57
C THR A 150 -1.71 -2.47 16.59
N GLY A 151 -2.47 -3.27 15.84
CA GLY A 151 -3.41 -2.82 14.80
C GLY A 151 -2.77 -2.09 13.61
N VAL A 152 -1.47 -1.78 13.66
CA VAL A 152 -0.78 -0.95 12.67
C VAL A 152 -0.74 -1.67 11.32
N PRO A 153 -0.98 -0.97 10.20
CA PRO A 153 -0.80 -1.55 8.88
C PRO A 153 0.67 -1.89 8.64
N VAL A 154 0.95 -3.16 8.38
CA VAL A 154 2.30 -3.64 8.02
C VAL A 154 2.44 -3.82 6.50
N ARG A 155 1.32 -3.82 5.78
CA ARG A 155 1.28 -3.86 4.32
C ARG A 155 0.08 -3.08 3.80
N GLY A 156 0.33 -2.25 2.78
CA GLY A 156 -0.72 -1.50 2.10
C GLY A 156 -1.72 -2.42 1.38
N PRO A 157 -2.83 -1.86 0.86
CA PRO A 157 -3.11 -0.43 0.74
C PRO A 157 -3.74 0.26 1.97
N GLY A 158 -3.96 -0.44 3.09
CA GLY A 158 -4.48 0.18 4.32
C GLY A 158 -3.49 1.17 4.92
N LEU A 159 -3.95 2.38 5.24
CA LEU A 159 -3.16 3.43 5.92
C LEU A 159 -3.62 3.69 7.36
N GLU A 160 -4.89 3.40 7.68
CA GLU A 160 -5.40 3.46 9.05
C GLU A 160 -5.20 2.13 9.77
N GLY A 161 -4.81 2.20 11.04
CA GLY A 161 -4.68 1.02 11.89
C GLY A 161 -6.04 0.45 12.30
N LEU A 162 -6.07 -0.86 12.52
CA LEU A 162 -7.18 -1.49 13.21
C LEU A 162 -7.25 -0.97 14.64
N CYS A 163 -8.48 -0.75 15.10
CA CYS A 163 -8.72 -0.65 16.52
C CYS A 163 -8.39 -2.01 17.15
N THR A 164 -7.72 -1.99 18.28
CA THR A 164 -7.50 -3.14 19.13
C THR A 164 -8.18 -2.92 20.47
N TYR A 165 -8.33 -3.99 21.22
CA TYR A 165 -9.08 -4.02 22.45
C TYR A 165 -8.26 -4.76 23.48
N ARG A 166 -8.36 -4.36 24.75
CA ARG A 166 -7.67 -5.09 25.82
C ARG A 166 -8.29 -6.47 25.96
N VAL A 167 -7.43 -7.48 26.10
CA VAL A 167 -7.84 -8.86 26.33
C VAL A 167 -7.25 -9.36 27.63
N GLU A 168 -8.08 -10.00 28.45
CA GLU A 168 -7.66 -10.61 29.70
C GLU A 168 -8.15 -12.05 29.77
N GLU A 169 -7.22 -12.99 29.97
CA GLU A 169 -7.53 -14.33 30.43
C GLU A 169 -7.58 -14.30 31.96
N ARG A 170 -8.76 -14.57 32.54
CA ARG A 170 -8.98 -14.48 33.99
C ARG A 170 -8.81 -15.84 34.66
N ARG A 171 -8.73 -15.83 36.00
CA ARG A 171 -8.49 -17.03 36.83
C ARG A 171 -9.58 -18.09 36.72
N ASP A 172 -10.76 -17.73 36.22
CA ASP A 172 -11.87 -18.64 35.93
C ASP A 172 -11.67 -19.42 34.62
N GLY A 173 -10.56 -19.20 33.89
CA GLY A 173 -10.25 -19.88 32.64
C GLY A 173 -10.94 -19.26 31.42
N LYS A 174 -11.57 -18.09 31.59
CA LYS A 174 -12.32 -17.40 30.54
C LYS A 174 -11.59 -16.18 30.01
N VAL A 175 -11.87 -15.84 28.76
CA VAL A 175 -11.33 -14.66 28.08
C VAL A 175 -12.36 -13.54 28.10
N TYR A 176 -11.89 -12.36 28.46
CA TYR A 176 -12.66 -11.12 28.48
C TYR A 176 -12.02 -10.09 27.57
N VAL A 177 -12.84 -9.32 26.86
CA VAL A 177 -12.39 -8.21 26.01
C VAL A 177 -13.04 -6.92 26.49
N ASP A 178 -12.24 -5.85 26.62
CA ASP A 178 -12.71 -4.50 26.97
C ASP A 178 -13.30 -3.82 25.73
N ILE A 179 -14.64 -3.84 25.62
CA ILE A 179 -15.37 -3.31 24.46
C ILE A 179 -15.95 -1.93 24.82
N PRO A 180 -15.59 -0.86 24.10
CA PRO A 180 -16.15 0.47 24.34
C PRO A 180 -17.64 0.50 23.97
N LYS A 181 -18.34 1.58 24.36
CA LYS A 181 -19.73 1.78 23.93
C LYS A 181 -19.79 1.87 22.41
N LYS A 182 -20.93 1.48 21.83
CA LYS A 182 -21.16 1.48 20.37
C LYS A 182 -20.84 2.81 19.71
N GLU A 183 -21.13 3.93 20.37
CA GLU A 183 -20.85 5.28 19.85
C GLU A 183 -19.35 5.58 19.78
N ASP A 184 -18.58 4.92 20.63
CA ASP A 184 -17.12 5.02 20.74
C ASP A 184 -16.42 3.87 19.97
N MET A 185 -17.17 3.00 19.28
CA MET A 185 -16.62 1.94 18.44
C MET A 185 -16.23 2.51 17.07
N TRP A 186 -14.93 2.61 16.85
CA TRP A 186 -14.33 3.13 15.62
C TRP A 186 -14.37 2.08 14.51
N VAL A 187 -15.39 2.15 13.65
CA VAL A 187 -15.55 1.22 12.52
C VAL A 187 -14.55 1.49 11.38
N GLN A 188 -14.00 2.71 11.30
CA GLN A 188 -13.17 3.17 10.17
C GLN A 188 -11.65 3.07 10.41
N GLY A 189 -11.21 2.58 11.57
CA GLY A 189 -9.80 2.56 11.97
C GLY A 189 -9.32 3.92 12.50
N GLU A 190 -8.05 3.97 12.91
CA GLU A 190 -7.44 5.17 13.48
C GLU A 190 -6.14 5.53 12.74
N THR A 191 -5.90 6.84 12.57
CA THR A 191 -4.62 7.33 12.07
C THR A 191 -3.51 7.00 13.05
N VAL A 192 -2.58 6.16 12.60
CA VAL A 192 -1.42 5.75 13.37
C VAL A 192 -0.61 6.98 13.78
N ALA A 193 -0.18 7.02 15.03
CA ALA A 193 0.61 8.12 15.56
C ALA A 193 1.89 8.32 14.73
N MET A 194 2.18 9.58 14.40
CA MET A 194 3.34 9.99 13.61
C MET A 194 4.08 11.12 14.30
N ALA A 195 5.40 11.11 14.16
CA ALA A 195 6.22 12.25 14.51
C ALA A 195 5.88 13.46 13.63
N LYS A 196 5.88 14.64 14.24
CA LYS A 196 5.73 15.92 13.54
C LYS A 196 7.10 16.45 13.14
N ARG A 197 7.13 17.24 12.08
CA ARG A 197 8.33 18.00 11.70
C ARG A 197 8.89 18.80 12.88
N ASP A 198 10.18 18.63 13.16
CA ASP A 198 10.96 19.46 14.08
C ASP A 198 11.78 20.46 13.25
N PRO A 199 11.52 21.78 13.34
CA PRO A 199 12.27 22.79 12.60
C PRO A 199 13.78 22.82 12.87
N ARG A 200 14.25 22.20 13.96
CA ARG A 200 15.67 22.06 14.31
C ARG A 200 16.33 20.94 13.51
N ASN A 201 15.59 19.91 13.12
CA ASN A 201 16.09 18.88 12.23
C ASN A 201 16.11 19.43 10.79
N LYS A 202 17.30 19.72 10.28
CA LYS A 202 17.50 20.31 8.95
C LYS A 202 17.52 19.30 7.82
N GLN A 203 17.47 17.99 8.13
CA GLN A 203 17.50 16.96 7.10
C GLN A 203 16.29 17.09 6.17
N VAL A 204 16.54 17.00 4.87
CA VAL A 204 15.53 17.07 3.81
C VAL A 204 15.41 15.71 3.13
N PHE A 205 14.19 15.19 3.13
CA PHE A 205 13.83 13.99 2.40
C PHE A 205 12.95 14.39 1.21
N ALA A 206 13.51 14.29 0.00
CA ALA A 206 12.77 14.51 -1.23
C ALA A 206 12.06 13.22 -1.67
N ILE A 207 10.81 13.35 -2.12
CA ILE A 207 10.05 12.25 -2.70
C ILE A 207 9.60 12.66 -4.09
N VAL A 208 10.06 11.93 -5.10
CA VAL A 208 9.71 12.15 -6.51
C VAL A 208 8.50 11.29 -6.85
N GLY A 209 7.31 11.89 -6.93
CA GLY A 209 6.03 11.24 -7.20
C GLY A 209 5.02 11.43 -6.07
N GLY A 210 3.73 11.44 -6.43
CA GLY A 210 2.59 11.59 -5.49
C GLY A 210 1.64 10.39 -5.50
N GLY A 211 2.16 9.17 -5.68
CA GLY A 211 1.36 7.94 -5.67
C GLY A 211 1.27 7.26 -4.30
N ALA A 212 0.64 6.08 -4.26
CA ALA A 212 0.50 5.29 -3.03
C ALA A 212 1.84 4.98 -2.34
N ALA A 213 2.91 4.76 -3.11
CA ALA A 213 4.26 4.56 -2.57
C ALA A 213 4.79 5.81 -1.84
N ALA A 214 4.56 7.00 -2.40
CA ALA A 214 4.96 8.26 -1.78
C ALA A 214 4.18 8.55 -0.50
N ALA A 215 2.84 8.37 -0.55
CA ALA A 215 1.99 8.51 0.64
C ALA A 215 2.39 7.54 1.76
N SER A 216 2.57 6.26 1.42
CA SER A 216 2.97 5.23 2.40
C SER A 216 4.36 5.52 2.98
N ALA A 217 5.29 6.03 2.17
CA ALA A 217 6.63 6.41 2.64
C ALA A 217 6.58 7.58 3.62
N CYS A 218 5.78 8.62 3.35
CA CYS A 218 5.58 9.73 4.30
C CYS A 218 5.06 9.24 5.64
N GLU A 219 4.03 8.39 5.63
CA GLU A 219 3.45 7.86 6.87
C GLU A 219 4.43 6.98 7.62
N ALA A 220 5.08 6.03 6.92
CA ALA A 220 6.07 5.16 7.52
C ALA A 220 7.23 5.95 8.13
N MET A 221 7.73 6.99 7.47
CA MET A 221 8.77 7.86 8.04
C MET A 221 8.32 8.51 9.35
N GLY A 222 7.13 9.11 9.37
CA GLY A 222 6.58 9.73 10.58
C GLY A 222 6.33 8.72 11.70
N GLN A 223 5.76 7.56 11.38
CA GLN A 223 5.50 6.46 12.33
C GLN A 223 6.80 5.90 12.94
N ASN A 224 7.90 5.94 12.19
CA ASN A 224 9.24 5.54 12.64
C ASN A 224 10.06 6.69 13.25
N GLY A 225 9.43 7.83 13.54
CA GLY A 225 10.06 8.92 14.30
C GLY A 225 10.89 9.90 13.46
N TYR A 226 10.79 9.89 12.13
CA TYR A 226 11.45 10.90 11.31
C TYR A 226 10.82 12.28 11.53
N THR A 227 11.66 13.25 11.88
CA THR A 227 11.25 14.64 12.20
C THR A 227 11.79 15.68 11.23
N GLY A 228 12.57 15.26 10.21
CA GLY A 228 13.12 16.18 9.22
C GLY A 228 12.06 16.73 8.26
N ARG A 229 12.48 17.61 7.34
CA ARG A 229 11.60 18.15 6.29
C ARG A 229 11.32 17.06 5.25
N ILE A 230 10.05 16.85 4.91
CA ILE A 230 9.63 15.97 3.82
C ILE A 230 9.05 16.85 2.72
N VAL A 231 9.56 16.70 1.49
CA VAL A 231 9.05 17.39 0.30
C VAL A 231 8.68 16.36 -0.75
N MET A 232 7.38 16.18 -0.96
CA MET A 232 6.80 15.36 -2.02
C MET A 232 6.53 16.23 -3.25
N VAL A 233 6.96 15.77 -4.42
CA VAL A 233 6.78 16.50 -5.69
C VAL A 233 6.01 15.62 -6.65
N THR A 234 4.89 16.11 -7.19
CA THR A 234 4.03 15.34 -8.10
C THR A 234 3.60 16.18 -9.30
N ARG A 235 3.66 15.57 -10.49
CA ARG A 235 3.26 16.22 -11.75
C ARG A 235 1.75 16.44 -11.85
N GLU A 236 0.97 15.63 -11.12
CA GLU A 236 -0.49 15.71 -11.10
C GLU A 236 -0.97 16.88 -10.23
N ALA A 237 -2.15 17.42 -10.55
CA ALA A 237 -2.77 18.50 -9.80
C ALA A 237 -3.35 18.05 -8.44
N HIS A 238 -3.31 16.75 -8.18
CA HIS A 238 -3.98 16.10 -7.06
C HIS A 238 -3.02 15.68 -5.94
N LEU A 239 -3.51 15.74 -4.69
CA LEU A 239 -2.87 15.04 -3.57
C LEU A 239 -2.87 13.52 -3.81
N PRO A 240 -2.02 12.74 -3.14
CA PRO A 240 -2.01 11.28 -3.30
C PRO A 240 -3.40 10.66 -3.11
N TYR A 241 -3.80 9.84 -4.09
CA TYR A 241 -5.15 9.27 -4.19
C TYR A 241 -5.13 7.79 -4.59
N ASP A 242 -6.25 7.12 -4.35
CA ASP A 242 -6.47 5.70 -4.62
C ASP A 242 -6.71 5.44 -6.12
N ARG A 243 -5.63 5.45 -6.92
CA ARG A 243 -5.69 5.14 -8.37
C ARG A 243 -6.43 3.86 -8.74
N PRO A 244 -6.30 2.73 -7.99
CA PRO A 244 -7.10 1.55 -8.25
C PRO A 244 -8.61 1.77 -8.28
N GLU A 245 -9.14 2.88 -7.73
CA GLU A 245 -10.57 3.21 -7.82
C GLU A 245 -10.98 3.77 -9.18
N LEU A 246 -10.04 4.37 -9.93
CA LEU A 246 -10.33 4.96 -11.23
C LEU A 246 -10.96 3.94 -12.18
N SER A 247 -10.44 2.70 -12.21
CA SER A 247 -10.96 1.64 -13.09
C SER A 247 -12.12 0.84 -12.50
N LYS A 248 -12.36 0.93 -11.18
CA LYS A 248 -13.45 0.20 -10.51
C LYS A 248 -14.75 0.98 -10.50
N ARG A 249 -14.64 2.31 -10.57
CA ARG A 249 -15.74 3.26 -10.49
C ARG A 249 -15.40 4.42 -11.42
N LEU A 250 -15.46 4.12 -12.72
CA LEU A 250 -15.47 5.11 -13.81
C LEU A 250 -16.75 5.93 -13.66
N ASP A 251 -16.63 7.06 -12.98
CA ASP A 251 -17.74 7.98 -12.76
C ASP A 251 -17.27 9.40 -13.11
N PRO A 252 -17.74 9.97 -14.23
CA PRO A 252 -17.35 11.32 -14.70
C PRO A 252 -17.67 12.41 -13.68
N ALA A 253 -18.70 12.21 -12.85
CA ALA A 253 -19.13 13.18 -11.84
C ALA A 253 -18.29 13.11 -10.55
N ARG A 254 -17.29 12.22 -10.50
CA ARG A 254 -16.55 11.96 -9.27
C ARG A 254 -15.39 12.93 -9.15
N ASP A 255 -15.59 13.91 -8.28
CA ASP A 255 -14.52 14.76 -7.77
C ASP A 255 -13.34 13.89 -7.30
N PRO A 256 -12.14 14.00 -7.94
CA PRO A 256 -10.96 13.23 -7.56
C PRO A 256 -10.54 13.41 -6.11
N THR A 257 -10.95 14.50 -5.45
CA THR A 257 -10.70 14.72 -4.01
C THR A 257 -11.29 13.62 -3.14
N ARG A 258 -12.39 12.98 -3.57
CA ARG A 258 -13.03 11.86 -2.85
C ARG A 258 -12.21 10.58 -2.89
N LEU A 259 -11.19 10.51 -3.74
CA LEU A 259 -10.25 9.40 -3.82
C LEU A 259 -8.95 9.68 -3.06
N TYR A 260 -8.78 10.87 -2.49
CA TYR A 260 -7.57 11.22 -1.76
C TYR A 260 -7.36 10.25 -0.60
N LEU A 261 -6.14 9.76 -0.47
CA LEU A 261 -5.73 8.87 0.62
C LEU A 261 -5.71 9.62 1.95
N ARG A 262 -5.40 10.93 1.89
CA ARG A 262 -5.36 11.88 2.99
C ARG A 262 -5.80 13.26 2.50
N GLU A 263 -6.54 13.98 3.32
CA GLU A 263 -6.89 15.38 3.06
C GLU A 263 -5.69 16.32 3.30
N SER A 264 -5.75 17.56 2.81
CA SER A 264 -4.65 18.54 2.95
C SER A 264 -4.24 18.78 4.40
N GLY A 265 -5.21 18.87 5.31
CA GLY A 265 -4.98 19.09 6.74
C GLY A 265 -4.12 18.02 7.41
N PHE A 266 -4.10 16.79 6.87
CA PHE A 266 -3.19 15.74 7.34
C PHE A 266 -1.72 16.11 7.08
N TYR A 267 -1.40 16.52 5.85
CA TYR A 267 -0.04 16.87 5.46
C TYR A 267 0.45 18.11 6.23
N GLU A 268 -0.43 19.11 6.38
CA GLU A 268 -0.17 20.31 7.17
C GLU A 268 0.11 19.98 8.65
N LYS A 269 -0.72 19.12 9.26
CA LYS A 269 -0.57 18.69 10.67
C LYS A 269 0.80 18.09 10.97
N TYR A 270 1.40 17.38 10.02
CA TYR A 270 2.70 16.73 10.17
C TYR A 270 3.87 17.52 9.54
N GLY A 271 3.58 18.64 8.88
CA GLY A 271 4.58 19.49 8.23
C GLY A 271 5.19 18.86 6.97
N ILE A 272 4.40 18.07 6.26
CA ILE A 272 4.77 17.45 4.97
C ILE A 272 4.41 18.42 3.85
N GLU A 273 5.39 18.76 3.02
CA GLU A 273 5.18 19.64 1.87
C GLU A 273 4.82 18.80 0.64
N VAL A 274 3.69 19.08 0.00
CA VAL A 274 3.24 18.40 -1.24
C VAL A 274 3.16 19.44 -2.36
N LEU A 275 4.14 19.41 -3.26
CA LEU A 275 4.19 20.25 -4.45
C LEU A 275 3.45 19.56 -5.59
N THR A 276 2.17 19.91 -5.77
CA THR A 276 1.34 19.47 -6.90
C THR A 276 1.66 20.26 -8.16
N SER A 277 1.21 19.76 -9.32
CA SER A 277 1.44 20.38 -10.64
C SER A 277 2.91 20.75 -10.87
N SER A 278 3.83 19.93 -10.34
CA SER A 278 5.26 20.18 -10.31
C SER A 278 6.02 18.93 -10.76
N THR A 279 6.87 19.06 -11.76
CA THR A 279 7.61 17.93 -12.34
C THR A 279 9.07 17.98 -11.92
N VAL A 280 9.59 16.87 -11.37
CA VAL A 280 11.03 16.71 -11.20
C VAL A 280 11.64 16.36 -12.56
N VAL A 281 12.38 17.30 -13.15
CA VAL A 281 12.96 17.17 -14.48
C VAL A 281 14.40 16.63 -14.45
N SER A 282 15.09 16.76 -13.31
CA SER A 282 16.42 16.19 -13.13
C SER A 282 16.69 15.83 -11.66
N VAL A 283 17.52 14.80 -11.45
CA VAL A 283 17.99 14.37 -10.13
C VAL A 283 19.51 14.22 -10.19
N ASP A 284 20.24 15.10 -9.50
CA ASP A 284 21.67 14.96 -9.28
C ASP A 284 21.93 14.11 -8.03
N THR A 285 22.42 12.90 -8.24
CA THR A 285 22.72 11.95 -7.16
C THR A 285 24.06 12.23 -6.47
N LYS A 286 24.98 12.94 -7.14
CA LYS A 286 26.29 13.33 -6.62
C LYS A 286 26.20 14.65 -5.86
N GLY A 287 25.64 15.68 -6.50
CA GLY A 287 25.42 17.01 -5.92
C GLY A 287 24.25 17.08 -4.95
N LYS A 288 23.43 16.01 -4.85
CA LYS A 288 22.32 15.89 -3.88
C LYS A 288 21.25 16.97 -4.05
N ASN A 289 20.86 17.19 -5.29
CA ASN A 289 19.91 18.22 -5.67
C ASN A 289 18.89 17.72 -6.71
N ILE A 290 17.65 18.19 -6.65
CA ILE A 290 16.64 17.95 -7.69
C ILE A 290 16.19 19.26 -8.33
N THR A 291 16.01 19.24 -9.65
CA THR A 291 15.40 20.34 -10.39
C THR A 291 13.90 20.10 -10.54
N ILE A 292 13.11 21.05 -10.07
CA ILE A 292 11.66 21.02 -10.10
C ILE A 292 11.19 22.09 -11.08
N GLU A 293 10.36 21.71 -12.03
CA GLU A 293 9.63 22.62 -12.90
C GLU A 293 8.19 22.71 -12.36
N GLY A 294 7.86 23.86 -11.78
CA GLY A 294 6.55 24.13 -11.20
C GLY A 294 5.52 24.58 -12.23
N PRO A 295 4.34 25.01 -11.76
CA PRO A 295 3.32 25.61 -12.62
C PRO A 295 3.92 26.77 -13.44
N GLN A 296 3.46 26.94 -14.68
CA GLN A 296 3.94 27.98 -15.61
C GLN A 296 5.40 27.84 -16.05
N GLY A 297 6.05 26.69 -15.81
CA GLY A 297 7.41 26.40 -16.30
C GLY A 297 8.53 27.02 -15.46
N MET A 298 8.23 27.60 -14.30
CA MET A 298 9.25 28.15 -13.42
C MET A 298 10.10 27.03 -12.81
N ARG A 299 11.42 27.14 -12.94
CA ARG A 299 12.36 26.15 -12.40
C ARG A 299 12.88 26.57 -11.04
N SER A 300 12.91 25.62 -10.12
CA SER A 300 13.54 25.74 -8.82
C SER A 300 14.43 24.52 -8.56
N GLN A 301 15.32 24.67 -7.57
CA GLN A 301 16.22 23.62 -7.14
C GLN A 301 15.89 23.27 -5.68
N LEU A 302 16.00 21.99 -5.33
CA LEU A 302 15.85 21.50 -3.97
C LEU A 302 17.02 20.59 -3.61
N ASP A 303 17.84 21.03 -2.66
CA ASP A 303 18.84 20.18 -2.03
C ASP A 303 18.17 19.16 -1.11
N TYR A 304 18.70 17.94 -1.10
CA TYR A 304 18.16 16.84 -0.30
C TYR A 304 19.27 16.02 0.36
N ASP A 305 19.00 15.48 1.55
CA ASP A 305 19.88 14.49 2.18
C ASP A 305 19.58 13.09 1.65
N LYS A 306 18.30 12.80 1.44
CA LYS A 306 17.79 11.55 0.85
C LYS A 306 16.71 11.84 -0.18
N CYS A 307 16.65 10.99 -1.20
CA CYS A 307 15.66 11.08 -2.27
C CYS A 307 15.06 9.69 -2.50
N LEU A 308 13.73 9.61 -2.44
CA LEU A 308 12.96 8.44 -2.85
C LEU A 308 12.37 8.69 -4.23
N TYR A 309 12.72 7.83 -5.19
CA TYR A 309 12.08 7.81 -6.50
C TYR A 309 10.82 6.93 -6.45
N ALA A 310 9.65 7.57 -6.53
CA ALA A 310 8.33 6.96 -6.43
C ALA A 310 7.39 7.45 -7.56
N ALA A 311 7.94 7.72 -8.75
CA ALA A 311 7.22 8.33 -9.88
C ALA A 311 6.15 7.42 -10.51
N GLY A 312 6.12 6.14 -10.14
CA GLY A 312 5.20 5.16 -10.71
C GLY A 312 5.59 4.73 -12.12
N ALA A 313 4.61 4.52 -12.98
CA ALA A 313 4.78 4.12 -14.37
C ALA A 313 3.78 4.87 -15.26
N ASP A 314 4.10 4.98 -16.53
CA ASP A 314 3.22 5.51 -17.57
C ASP A 314 2.71 4.36 -18.46
N PRO A 315 1.49 4.45 -19.04
CA PRO A 315 0.98 3.44 -19.97
C PRO A 315 1.89 3.29 -21.20
N VAL A 316 2.08 2.06 -21.66
CA VAL A 316 2.74 1.79 -22.94
C VAL A 316 1.72 1.96 -24.06
N VAL A 317 1.87 3.00 -24.87
CA VAL A 317 1.05 3.21 -26.07
C VAL A 317 1.67 2.41 -27.23
N PRO A 318 0.95 1.44 -27.82
CA PRO A 318 1.47 0.65 -28.93
C PRO A 318 1.70 1.53 -30.17
N ASP A 319 2.81 1.30 -30.88
CA ASP A 319 3.11 1.94 -32.17
C ASP A 319 2.31 1.27 -33.29
N VAL A 320 1.04 1.66 -33.42
CA VAL A 320 0.10 1.17 -34.42
C VAL A 320 -0.64 2.34 -35.06
N LEU A 321 -1.01 2.19 -36.33
CA LEU A 321 -1.77 3.23 -37.03
C LEU A 321 -3.06 3.57 -36.28
N GLY A 322 -3.24 4.85 -35.94
CA GLY A 322 -4.40 5.36 -35.22
C GLY A 322 -4.29 5.30 -33.69
N SER A 323 -3.13 4.98 -33.12
CA SER A 323 -2.90 5.01 -31.66
C SER A 323 -3.04 6.40 -31.03
N ASP A 324 -2.99 7.45 -31.85
CA ASP A 324 -3.08 8.87 -31.51
C ASP A 324 -4.44 9.50 -31.88
N ALA A 325 -5.41 8.70 -32.35
CA ALA A 325 -6.74 9.19 -32.68
C ALA A 325 -7.48 9.73 -31.43
N ASP A 326 -8.30 10.78 -31.61
CA ASP A 326 -8.96 11.49 -30.51
C ASP A 326 -9.83 10.59 -29.60
N ASN A 327 -10.36 9.50 -30.15
CA ASN A 327 -11.20 8.52 -29.45
C ASN A 327 -10.42 7.33 -28.85
N VAL A 328 -9.08 7.39 -28.86
CA VAL A 328 -8.21 6.39 -28.23
C VAL A 328 -7.70 6.94 -26.91
N HIS A 329 -8.10 6.28 -25.82
CA HIS A 329 -7.77 6.69 -24.45
C HIS A 329 -7.02 5.60 -23.69
N TYR A 330 -6.28 6.00 -22.68
CA TYR A 330 -5.71 5.13 -21.65
C TYR A 330 -6.14 5.64 -20.28
N LEU A 331 -6.20 4.76 -19.28
CA LEU A 331 -6.61 5.12 -17.93
C LEU A 331 -5.42 5.02 -16.97
N ARG A 332 -4.88 6.17 -16.55
CA ARG A 332 -3.79 6.25 -15.56
C ARG A 332 -4.01 7.30 -14.47
N THR A 333 -4.52 8.46 -14.86
CA THR A 333 -4.72 9.64 -14.02
C THR A 333 -6.21 9.91 -13.80
N ALA A 334 -6.52 10.81 -12.87
CA ALA A 334 -7.90 11.27 -12.69
C ALA A 334 -8.40 11.99 -13.96
N GLU A 335 -7.53 12.77 -14.59
CA GLU A 335 -7.79 13.47 -15.84
C GLU A 335 -8.06 12.51 -17.00
N ASP A 336 -7.38 11.36 -17.04
CA ASP A 336 -7.70 10.29 -18.00
C ASP A 336 -9.10 9.72 -17.77
N ALA A 337 -9.49 9.50 -16.51
CA ALA A 337 -10.80 8.98 -16.17
C ALA A 337 -11.91 9.95 -16.60
N THR A 338 -11.71 11.25 -16.40
CA THR A 338 -12.61 12.30 -16.90
C THR A 338 -12.71 12.25 -18.42
N ARG A 339 -11.58 12.25 -19.14
CA ARG A 339 -11.57 12.19 -20.62
C ARG A 339 -12.26 10.96 -21.21
N ILE A 340 -12.23 9.82 -20.53
CA ILE A 340 -12.90 8.58 -20.97
C ILE A 340 -14.41 8.65 -20.75
N ALA A 341 -14.83 9.42 -19.75
CA ALA A 341 -16.21 9.44 -19.30
C ALA A 341 -17.04 10.58 -19.94
N ASP A 342 -16.37 11.57 -20.51
CA ASP A 342 -16.93 12.60 -21.42
C ASP A 342 -17.24 12.02 -22.81
#